data_AF-A0AAN8Y4V1-F1
#
_entry.id   AF-A0AAN8Y4V1-F1
#
_cell.length_a   1.000
_cell.length_b   1.000
_cell.length_c   1.000
_cell.angle_alpha   90.00
_cell.angle_beta   90.00
_cell.angle_gamma   90.00
#
_symmetry.space_group_name_H-M   'P 1'
#
loop_
_entity.id
_entity.type
_entity.pdbx_description
1 polymer ?
#
loop_
_entity_poly.entity_id
_entity_poly.type
_entity_poly.pdbx_seq_one_letter_code
_entity_poly.pdbx_strand_id
1 'polypeptide(L)'
;MLIRALKLVDYNLQTPESKMEVKINRFFGPIVTFINGGDRLPWTSPDIVVGCEREVADANKGASDEGKNESIMRLSWALVHSKQPEDVQRGIAMLEASLANTSSPLQQREKLYLLAVGYYRSGEYSRSRELTVQCLEIAPDWRQALSLKKAIKDRITKDGVIGIGITVTTIGLIAGGIIASLIRRK
;
A
#
# COMPACT_ATOMS: atom_id res chain seq x y z
N MET A 1 15.25 5.84 43.29
CA MET A 1 16.25 5.64 42.21
C MET A 1 15.80 4.63 41.14
N LEU A 2 14.96 3.62 41.44
CA LEU A 2 14.48 2.65 40.44
C LEU A 2 13.63 3.24 39.28
N ILE A 3 12.83 4.27 39.52
CA ILE A 3 11.98 4.89 38.46
C ILE A 3 12.82 5.59 37.38
N ARG A 4 14.03 6.06 37.73
CA ARG A 4 14.94 6.72 36.78
C ARG A 4 15.71 5.71 35.92
N ALA A 5 15.84 4.46 36.38
CA ALA A 5 16.43 3.36 35.60
C ALA A 5 15.45 2.80 34.57
N LEU A 6 14.15 2.71 34.88
CA LEU A 6 13.13 2.29 33.91
C LEU A 6 13.00 3.30 32.75
N LYS A 7 13.03 4.61 33.04
CA LYS A 7 13.07 5.65 31.98
C LYS A 7 14.33 5.62 31.10
N LEU A 8 15.45 5.09 31.61
CA LEU A 8 16.68 4.96 30.82
C LEU A 8 16.73 3.68 29.98
N VAL A 9 15.98 2.64 30.36
CA VAL A 9 15.80 1.43 29.53
C VAL A 9 14.80 1.69 28.40
N ASP A 10 13.71 2.43 28.66
CA ASP A 10 12.75 2.83 27.62
C ASP A 10 13.38 3.76 26.56
N TYR A 11 14.33 4.62 26.92
CA TYR A 11 14.97 5.54 25.97
C TYR A 11 15.92 4.84 24.98
N ASN A 12 16.31 3.59 25.25
CA ASN A 12 17.22 2.80 24.40
C ASN A 12 16.51 1.74 23.55
N LEU A 13 15.19 1.63 23.63
CA LEU A 13 14.38 0.78 22.76
C LEU A 13 13.72 1.59 21.63
N GLN A 14 14.49 2.45 20.99
CA GLN A 14 14.10 3.00 19.69
C GLN A 14 14.16 1.85 18.67
N THR A 15 13.06 1.10 18.54
CA THR A 15 12.92 -0.03 17.62
C THR A 15 13.34 0.39 16.22
N PRO A 16 14.02 -0.47 15.44
CA PRO A 16 14.44 -0.14 14.08
C PRO A 16 13.27 0.33 13.20
N GLU A 17 12.06 -0.13 13.49
CA GLU A 17 10.80 0.30 12.86
C GLU A 17 10.57 1.81 12.96
N SER A 18 10.74 2.40 14.14
CA SER A 18 10.50 3.83 14.37
C SER A 18 11.49 4.73 13.61
N LYS A 19 12.77 4.33 13.47
CA LYS A 19 13.77 5.07 12.67
C LYS A 19 13.44 5.01 11.18
N MET A 20 12.81 3.94 10.71
CA MET A 20 12.44 3.79 9.31
C MET A 20 11.09 4.40 8.98
N GLU A 21 10.11 4.37 9.87
CA GLU A 21 8.92 5.20 9.72
C GLU A 21 9.29 6.68 9.66
N VAL A 22 10.30 7.12 10.42
CA VAL A 22 10.89 8.46 10.29
C VAL A 22 11.61 8.64 8.96
N LYS A 23 12.34 7.64 8.43
CA LYS A 23 12.91 7.73 7.08
C LYS A 23 11.81 7.83 6.03
N ILE A 24 10.79 6.98 6.06
CA ILE A 24 9.62 7.04 5.17
C ILE A 24 8.94 8.41 5.31
N ASN A 25 8.64 8.89 6.52
CA ASN A 25 8.08 10.23 6.73
C ASN A 25 9.06 11.37 6.38
N ARG A 26 10.36 11.14 6.27
CA ARG A 26 11.34 12.15 5.84
C ARG A 26 11.54 12.11 4.31
N PHE A 27 11.51 10.92 3.72
CA PHE A 27 11.62 10.66 2.28
C PHE A 27 10.33 11.02 1.55
N PHE A 28 9.20 10.71 2.17
CA PHE A 28 7.86 10.93 1.64
C PHE A 28 7.12 12.04 2.40
N GLY A 29 7.71 12.70 3.40
CA GLY A 29 7.05 13.72 4.24
C GLY A 29 6.42 14.90 3.52
N PRO A 30 7.08 15.50 2.51
CA PRO A 30 6.47 16.54 1.69
C PRO A 30 5.36 16.01 0.77
N ILE A 31 5.31 14.70 0.54
CA ILE A 31 4.54 14.04 -0.51
C ILE A 31 3.35 13.22 0.06
N VAL A 32 3.46 12.75 1.30
CA VAL A 32 2.47 11.97 2.04
C VAL A 32 1.85 12.87 3.10
N THR A 33 1.19 13.93 2.63
CA THR A 33 0.15 14.55 3.44
C THR A 33 -1.16 13.86 3.08
N PHE A 34 -1.86 13.36 4.11
CA PHE A 34 -3.22 12.80 4.10
C PHE A 34 -3.39 11.30 3.80
N ILE A 35 -3.36 10.50 4.87
CA ILE A 35 -4.35 9.44 5.06
C ILE A 35 -5.22 9.86 6.24
N ASN A 36 -6.19 10.72 5.97
CA ASN A 36 -7.28 10.99 6.90
C ASN A 36 -8.60 10.99 6.12
N GLY A 37 -9.31 9.85 6.14
CA GLY A 37 -10.76 9.83 5.89
C GLY A 37 -11.26 9.52 4.47
N GLY A 38 -10.44 9.01 3.54
CA GLY A 38 -10.96 8.52 2.25
C GLY A 38 -9.94 7.67 1.49
N ASP A 39 -10.40 6.55 0.94
CA ASP A 39 -9.62 5.49 0.26
C ASP A 39 -8.91 5.94 -1.05
N ARG A 40 -8.09 6.98 -1.03
CA ARG A 40 -7.39 7.49 -2.21
C ARG A 40 -5.89 7.58 -1.97
N LEU A 41 -5.15 6.67 -2.60
CA LEU A 41 -3.69 6.77 -2.74
C LEU A 41 -3.33 8.12 -3.41
N PRO A 42 -2.28 8.82 -2.96
CA PRO A 42 -1.93 10.16 -3.46
C PRO A 42 -1.56 10.12 -4.94
N TRP A 43 -1.96 11.11 -5.74
CA TRP A 43 -1.53 11.22 -7.14
C TRP A 43 -0.37 12.19 -7.26
N THR A 44 0.55 11.90 -8.16
CA THR A 44 1.71 12.74 -8.48
C THR A 44 1.44 13.54 -9.75
N SER A 45 1.94 14.78 -9.78
CA SER A 45 1.90 15.64 -10.96
C SER A 45 3.12 15.41 -11.87
N PRO A 46 3.01 15.63 -13.20
CA PRO A 46 4.10 15.34 -14.14
C PRO A 46 5.41 16.10 -13.85
N ASP A 47 5.33 17.30 -13.27
CA ASP A 47 6.48 18.11 -12.85
C ASP A 47 7.36 17.42 -11.81
N ILE A 48 6.77 16.66 -10.89
CA ILE A 48 7.51 15.88 -9.89
C ILE A 48 8.26 14.72 -10.56
N VAL A 49 7.62 14.06 -11.53
CA VAL A 49 8.25 12.97 -12.30
C VAL A 49 9.49 13.49 -13.02
N VAL A 50 9.36 14.61 -13.72
CA VAL A 50 10.49 15.26 -14.43
C VAL A 50 11.61 15.66 -13.45
N GLY A 51 11.26 16.17 -12.27
CA GLY A 51 12.21 16.47 -11.21
C GLY A 51 13.01 15.23 -10.78
N CYS A 52 12.32 14.13 -10.47
CA CYS A 52 12.95 12.87 -10.09
C CYS A 52 13.80 12.27 -11.20
N GLU A 53 13.38 12.38 -12.47
CA GLU A 53 14.18 11.91 -13.61
C GLU A 53 15.51 12.66 -13.73
N ARG A 54 15.49 13.98 -13.49
CA ARG A 54 16.70 14.79 -13.45
C ARG A 54 17.62 14.37 -12.30
N GLU A 55 17.08 14.13 -11.12
CA GLU A 55 17.86 13.65 -9.97
C GLU A 55 18.54 12.31 -10.25
N VAL A 56 17.84 11.36 -10.87
CA VAL A 56 18.42 10.07 -11.27
C VAL A 56 19.51 10.25 -12.33
N ALA A 57 19.28 11.14 -13.32
CA ALA A 57 20.27 11.43 -14.36
C ALA A 57 21.54 12.07 -13.79
N ASP A 58 21.42 12.92 -12.77
CA ASP A 58 22.56 13.56 -12.11
C ASP A 58 23.26 12.62 -11.13
N ALA A 59 22.52 11.74 -10.43
CA ALA A 59 23.10 10.70 -9.58
C ALA A 59 23.96 9.70 -10.37
N ASN A 60 23.57 9.41 -11.62
CA ASN A 60 24.36 8.54 -12.51
C ASN A 60 25.72 9.13 -12.90
N LYS A 61 25.92 10.45 -12.79
CA LYS A 61 27.17 11.12 -13.19
C LYS A 61 28.23 11.19 -12.08
N GLY A 62 27.92 10.78 -10.84
CA GLY A 62 28.91 10.84 -9.75
C GLY A 62 28.44 10.51 -8.33
N ALA A 63 27.22 10.01 -8.12
CA ALA A 63 26.76 9.64 -6.78
C ALA A 63 27.27 8.24 -6.36
N SER A 64 27.35 8.01 -5.04
CA SER A 64 27.57 6.65 -4.51
C SER A 64 26.36 5.76 -4.79
N ASP A 65 26.54 4.45 -4.66
CA ASP A 65 25.50 3.47 -4.98
C ASP A 65 24.26 3.63 -4.08
N GLU A 66 24.43 4.10 -2.84
CA GLU A 66 23.33 4.50 -1.96
C GLU A 66 22.52 5.67 -2.54
N GLY A 67 23.19 6.72 -3.03
CA GLY A 67 22.53 7.90 -3.60
C GLY A 67 21.78 7.59 -4.90
N LYS A 68 22.31 6.66 -5.71
CA LYS A 68 21.62 6.14 -6.90
C LYS A 68 20.35 5.38 -6.51
N ASN A 69 20.46 4.44 -5.57
CA ASN A 69 19.32 3.66 -5.08
C ASN A 69 18.24 4.56 -4.49
N GLU A 70 18.63 5.60 -3.77
CA GLU A 70 17.73 6.58 -3.19
C GLU A 70 16.94 7.36 -4.26
N SER A 71 17.64 7.82 -5.31
CA SER A 71 17.04 8.56 -6.43
C SER A 71 16.08 7.67 -7.23
N ILE A 72 16.45 6.40 -7.44
CA ILE A 72 15.60 5.39 -8.11
C ILE A 72 14.32 5.14 -7.31
N MET A 73 14.41 5.05 -5.97
CA MET A 73 13.24 4.87 -5.11
C MET A 73 12.26 6.06 -5.19
N ARG A 74 12.79 7.30 -5.25
CA ARG A 74 11.96 8.50 -5.44
C ARG A 74 11.24 8.49 -6.78
N LEU A 75 11.98 8.22 -7.85
CA LEU A 75 11.41 8.14 -9.19
C LEU A 75 10.35 7.03 -9.29
N SER A 76 10.64 5.85 -8.73
CA SER A 76 9.70 4.73 -8.69
C SER A 76 8.40 5.11 -7.99
N TRP A 77 8.49 5.81 -6.85
CA TRP A 77 7.32 6.34 -6.15
C TRP A 77 6.53 7.32 -7.02
N ALA A 78 7.20 8.27 -7.67
CA ALA A 78 6.55 9.27 -8.51
C ALA A 78 5.83 8.64 -9.71
N LEU A 79 6.44 7.62 -10.31
CA LEU A 79 5.92 6.88 -11.46
C LEU A 79 4.68 6.06 -11.11
N VAL A 80 4.71 5.22 -10.07
CA VAL A 80 3.51 4.49 -9.62
C VAL A 80 2.44 5.45 -9.07
N HIS A 81 2.89 6.61 -8.59
CA HIS A 81 2.24 7.90 -8.32
C HIS A 81 1.44 8.56 -9.47
N SER A 82 1.84 8.34 -10.72
CA SER A 82 1.36 9.12 -11.87
C SER A 82 -0.06 8.75 -12.28
N LYS A 83 -0.75 9.70 -12.92
CA LYS A 83 -2.06 9.49 -13.56
C LYS A 83 -1.95 8.80 -14.92
N GLN A 84 -0.76 8.83 -15.53
CA GLN A 84 -0.54 8.19 -16.82
C GLN A 84 -0.25 6.70 -16.61
N PRO A 85 -0.98 5.78 -17.27
CA PRO A 85 -0.73 4.35 -17.13
C PRO A 85 0.67 3.94 -17.60
N GLU A 86 1.23 4.64 -18.59
CA GLU A 86 2.58 4.39 -19.11
C GLU A 86 3.64 4.62 -18.03
N ASP A 87 3.49 5.69 -17.24
CA ASP A 87 4.37 6.00 -16.12
C ASP A 87 4.26 4.93 -15.03
N VAL A 88 3.04 4.49 -14.73
CA VAL A 88 2.81 3.43 -13.72
C VAL A 88 3.51 2.14 -14.14
N GLN A 89 3.39 1.74 -15.40
CA GLN A 89 4.05 0.55 -15.94
C GLN A 89 5.59 0.68 -15.92
N ARG A 90 6.12 1.86 -16.27
CA ARG A 90 7.56 2.16 -16.14
C ARG A 90 8.02 2.07 -14.68
N GLY A 91 7.21 2.54 -13.73
CA GLY A 91 7.47 2.44 -12.30
C GLY A 91 7.49 1.00 -11.79
N ILE A 92 6.55 0.16 -12.24
CA ILE A 92 6.50 -1.27 -11.93
C ILE A 92 7.78 -1.96 -12.41
N ALA A 93 8.14 -1.79 -13.69
CA ALA A 93 9.34 -2.40 -14.27
C ALA A 93 10.61 -1.96 -13.52
N MET A 94 10.69 -0.69 -13.14
CA MET A 94 11.81 -0.14 -12.38
C MET A 94 11.92 -0.76 -10.98
N LEU A 95 10.79 -0.94 -10.29
CA LEU A 95 10.73 -1.57 -8.97
C LEU A 95 11.09 -3.05 -9.02
N GLU A 96 10.62 -3.80 -10.02
CA GLU A 96 10.97 -5.22 -10.19
C GLU A 96 12.46 -5.41 -10.45
N ALA A 97 13.06 -4.59 -11.32
CA ALA A 97 14.50 -4.62 -11.56
C ALA A 97 15.30 -4.24 -10.30
N SER A 98 14.81 -3.28 -9.51
CA SER A 98 15.47 -2.86 -8.28
C SER A 98 15.30 -3.88 -7.14
N LEU A 99 14.24 -4.68 -7.14
CA LEU A 99 13.97 -5.67 -6.11
C LEU A 99 15.03 -6.78 -6.10
N ALA A 100 15.48 -7.23 -7.29
CA ALA A 100 16.52 -8.24 -7.46
C ALA A 100 17.88 -7.86 -6.81
N ASN A 101 18.15 -6.56 -6.67
CA ASN A 101 19.39 -6.02 -6.14
C ASN A 101 19.29 -5.60 -4.66
N THR A 102 18.25 -6.04 -3.94
CA THR A 102 17.97 -5.60 -2.57
C THR A 102 18.39 -6.65 -1.54
N SER A 103 19.35 -6.31 -0.69
CA SER A 103 19.83 -7.22 0.37
C SER A 103 19.20 -6.95 1.75
N SER A 104 18.59 -5.77 1.95
CA SER A 104 17.99 -5.41 3.23
C SER A 104 16.50 -5.74 3.26
N PRO A 105 16.01 -6.56 4.22
CA PRO A 105 14.58 -6.89 4.37
C PRO A 105 13.67 -5.66 4.46
N LEU A 106 14.23 -4.56 4.98
CA LEU A 106 13.51 -3.32 5.22
C LEU A 106 13.30 -2.52 3.94
N GLN A 107 14.35 -2.42 3.10
CA GLN A 107 14.24 -1.84 1.77
C GLN A 107 13.37 -2.72 0.86
N GLN A 108 13.46 -4.05 1.03
CA GLN A 108 12.62 -5.00 0.32
C GLN A 108 11.14 -4.77 0.64
N ARG A 109 10.79 -4.60 1.92
CA ARG A 109 9.43 -4.25 2.36
C ARG A 109 8.89 -2.99 1.66
N GLU A 110 9.70 -1.93 1.60
CA GLU A 110 9.31 -0.66 0.96
C GLU A 110 9.09 -0.81 -0.54
N LYS A 111 10.00 -1.50 -1.24
CA LYS A 111 9.87 -1.78 -2.67
C LYS A 111 8.64 -2.63 -2.98
N LEU A 112 8.39 -3.68 -2.20
CA LEU A 112 7.20 -4.52 -2.33
C LEU A 112 5.91 -3.71 -2.17
N TYR A 113 5.88 -2.75 -1.25
CA TYR A 113 4.70 -1.90 -1.06
C TYR A 113 4.46 -0.97 -2.25
N LEU A 114 5.51 -0.33 -2.78
CA LEU A 114 5.37 0.51 -3.98
C LEU A 114 4.96 -0.33 -5.19
N LEU A 115 5.47 -1.55 -5.31
CA LEU A 115 5.11 -2.47 -6.36
C LEU A 115 3.64 -2.88 -6.24
N ALA A 116 3.16 -3.17 -5.03
CA ALA A 116 1.76 -3.45 -4.76
C ALA A 116 0.86 -2.26 -5.14
N VAL A 117 1.28 -1.02 -4.88
CA VAL A 117 0.57 0.20 -5.30
C VAL A 117 0.51 0.31 -6.83
N GLY A 118 1.62 0.04 -7.53
CA GLY A 118 1.67 0.03 -9.00
C GLY A 118 0.67 -0.97 -9.60
N TYR A 119 0.65 -2.20 -9.10
CA TYR A 119 -0.30 -3.22 -9.54
C TYR A 119 -1.76 -2.88 -9.20
N TYR A 120 -2.02 -2.29 -8.03
CA TYR A 120 -3.36 -1.80 -7.67
C TYR A 120 -3.87 -0.77 -8.68
N ARG A 121 -3.01 0.14 -9.13
CA ARG A 121 -3.35 1.19 -10.09
C ARG A 121 -3.50 0.70 -11.51
N SER A 122 -2.77 -0.35 -11.86
CA SER A 122 -2.89 -1.02 -13.16
C SER A 122 -4.11 -1.94 -13.26
N GLY A 123 -4.85 -2.14 -12.16
CA GLY A 123 -6.03 -3.01 -12.10
C GLY A 123 -5.71 -4.48 -11.79
N GLU A 124 -4.44 -4.85 -11.62
CA GLU A 124 -4.00 -6.19 -11.26
C GLU A 124 -4.12 -6.44 -9.75
N TYR A 125 -5.36 -6.46 -9.26
CA TYR A 125 -5.65 -6.55 -7.82
C TYR A 125 -5.16 -7.84 -7.16
N SER A 126 -5.15 -8.96 -7.89
CA SER A 126 -4.65 -10.24 -7.38
C SER A 126 -3.17 -10.16 -7.02
N ARG A 127 -2.36 -9.66 -7.95
CA ARG A 127 -0.90 -9.51 -7.76
C ARG A 127 -0.58 -8.45 -6.70
N SER A 128 -1.34 -7.35 -6.69
CA SER A 128 -1.25 -6.33 -5.64
C SER A 128 -1.52 -6.92 -4.24
N ARG A 129 -2.52 -7.80 -4.10
CA ARG A 129 -2.85 -8.47 -2.83
C ARG A 129 -1.71 -9.35 -2.34
N GLU A 130 -1.14 -10.18 -3.22
CA GLU A 130 -0.05 -11.09 -2.88
C GLU A 130 1.18 -10.32 -2.37
N LEU A 131 1.58 -9.27 -3.09
CA LEU A 131 2.69 -8.41 -2.68
C LEU A 131 2.40 -7.70 -1.34
N THR A 132 1.16 -7.25 -1.13
CA THR A 132 0.76 -6.63 0.14
C THR A 132 0.83 -7.62 1.31
N VAL A 133 0.52 -8.90 1.08
CA VAL A 133 0.66 -9.95 2.11
C VAL A 133 2.15 -10.15 2.44
N GLN A 134 3.02 -10.24 1.43
CA GLN A 134 4.48 -10.35 1.65
C GLN A 134 5.04 -9.14 2.42
N CYS A 135 4.55 -7.92 2.16
CA CYS A 135 4.92 -6.75 2.98
C CYS A 135 4.57 -6.92 4.46
N LEU A 136 3.38 -7.48 4.75
CA LEU A 136 2.86 -7.66 6.10
C LEU A 136 3.51 -8.85 6.83
N GLU A 137 4.08 -9.81 6.11
CA GLU A 137 4.93 -10.86 6.71
C GLU A 137 6.21 -10.27 7.31
N ILE A 138 6.75 -9.21 6.69
CA ILE A 138 7.94 -8.50 7.20
C ILE A 138 7.57 -7.51 8.31
N ALA A 139 6.43 -6.82 8.19
CA ALA A 139 5.96 -5.85 9.18
C ALA A 139 4.43 -5.91 9.36
N PRO A 140 3.92 -6.70 10.33
CA PRO A 140 2.49 -6.99 10.46
C PRO A 140 1.65 -5.77 10.85
N ASP A 141 2.23 -4.82 11.58
CA ASP A 141 1.52 -3.65 12.11
C ASP A 141 1.61 -2.41 11.19
N TRP A 142 2.08 -2.59 9.96
CA TRP A 142 2.27 -1.48 9.03
C TRP A 142 0.93 -0.95 8.48
N ARG A 143 0.46 0.16 9.07
CA ARG A 143 -0.85 0.78 8.79
C ARG A 143 -1.11 1.06 7.31
N GLN A 144 -0.09 1.49 6.57
CA GLN A 144 -0.21 1.80 5.14
C GLN A 144 -0.50 0.53 4.32
N ALA A 145 0.23 -0.55 4.57
CA ALA A 145 0.01 -1.85 3.91
C ALA A 145 -1.35 -2.47 4.32
N LEU A 146 -1.74 -2.35 5.58
CA LEU A 146 -3.07 -2.79 6.04
C LEU A 146 -4.21 -2.03 5.34
N SER A 147 -4.05 -0.72 5.17
CA SER A 147 -5.02 0.13 4.46
C SER A 147 -5.10 -0.24 2.98
N LEU A 148 -3.96 -0.48 2.32
CA LEU A 148 -3.90 -0.95 0.94
C LEU A 148 -4.58 -2.31 0.78
N LYS A 149 -4.33 -3.26 1.69
CA LYS A 149 -4.98 -4.58 1.71
C LYS A 149 -6.50 -4.47 1.78
N LYS A 150 -7.02 -3.56 2.60
CA LYS A 150 -8.46 -3.28 2.70
C LYS A 150 -8.99 -2.70 1.39
N ALA A 151 -8.32 -1.69 0.83
CA ALA A 151 -8.71 -1.07 -0.44
C ALA A 151 -8.74 -2.09 -1.59
N ILE A 152 -7.76 -2.97 -1.69
CA ILE A 152 -7.73 -4.07 -2.68
C ILE A 152 -8.94 -4.99 -2.50
N LYS A 153 -9.21 -5.42 -1.27
CA LYS A 153 -10.37 -6.30 -0.97
C LYS A 153 -11.68 -5.63 -1.36
N ASP A 154 -11.85 -4.35 -1.05
CA ASP A 154 -13.05 -3.60 -1.37
C ASP A 154 -13.23 -3.41 -2.89
N ARG A 155 -12.13 -3.27 -3.66
CA ARG A 155 -12.16 -3.26 -5.13
C ARG A 155 -12.56 -4.62 -5.71
N ILE A 156 -11.88 -5.70 -5.30
CA ILE A 156 -12.20 -7.05 -5.76
C ILE A 156 -13.65 -7.40 -5.43
N THR A 157 -14.15 -7.01 -4.26
CA THR A 157 -15.55 -7.26 -3.88
C THR A 157 -16.50 -6.44 -4.75
N LYS A 158 -16.24 -5.14 -4.98
CA LYS A 158 -17.09 -4.30 -5.85
C LYS A 158 -17.12 -4.80 -7.30
N ASP A 159 -15.97 -5.16 -7.86
CA ASP A 159 -15.87 -5.64 -9.24
C ASP A 159 -16.43 -7.07 -9.37
N GLY A 160 -16.28 -7.91 -8.33
CA GLY A 160 -16.87 -9.25 -8.24
C GLY A 160 -18.38 -9.27 -7.94
N VAL A 161 -18.94 -8.21 -7.35
CA VAL A 161 -20.39 -8.07 -7.08
C VAL A 161 -21.21 -7.89 -8.37
N ILE A 162 -20.57 -7.63 -9.52
CA ILE A 162 -21.26 -7.67 -10.82
C ILE A 162 -21.61 -9.13 -11.22
N GLY A 163 -21.00 -10.15 -10.61
CA GLY A 163 -21.21 -11.57 -10.96
C GLY A 163 -21.80 -12.48 -9.88
N ILE A 164 -21.83 -12.05 -8.61
CA ILE A 164 -22.44 -12.83 -7.52
C ILE A 164 -23.65 -12.07 -7.04
N GLY A 165 -24.81 -12.41 -7.59
CA GLY A 165 -26.09 -11.98 -7.06
C GLY A 165 -26.09 -12.23 -5.55
N ILE A 166 -26.30 -11.17 -4.78
CA ILE A 166 -26.56 -11.29 -3.35
C ILE A 166 -27.82 -12.13 -3.24
N THR A 167 -27.66 -13.44 -3.04
CA THR A 167 -28.73 -14.27 -2.52
C THR A 167 -28.89 -13.84 -1.07
N VAL A 168 -29.77 -12.86 -0.87
CA VAL A 168 -30.34 -12.61 0.45
C VAL A 168 -31.15 -13.86 0.76
N THR A 169 -30.51 -14.90 1.32
CA THR A 169 -31.22 -15.94 2.05
C THR A 169 -31.88 -15.24 3.22
N THR A 170 -33.13 -14.82 3.02
CA THR A 170 -34.07 -14.48 4.08
C THR A 170 -34.25 -15.70 4.96
N ILE A 171 -33.32 -15.91 5.89
CA ILE A 171 -33.56 -16.79 7.02
C ILE A 171 -34.46 -15.97 7.95
N GLY A 172 -35.74 -16.31 7.89
CA GLY A 172 -36.78 -15.72 8.70
C GLY A 172 -36.45 -15.85 10.19
N LEU A 173 -36.42 -14.71 10.86
CA LEU A 173 -36.82 -14.67 12.26
C LEU A 173 -38.33 -14.78 12.29
N ILE A 174 -38.78 -16.04 12.38
CA ILE A 174 -40.13 -16.39 12.81
C ILE A 174 -40.30 -15.83 14.23
N ALA A 175 -40.90 -14.66 14.31
CA ALA A 175 -41.53 -14.15 15.52
C ALA A 175 -42.98 -13.83 15.15
N GLY A 176 -43.92 -14.61 15.69
CA GLY A 176 -45.35 -14.38 15.52
C GLY A 176 -46.02 -15.44 14.63
N GLY A 177 -46.72 -16.37 15.28
CA GLY A 177 -47.55 -17.35 14.61
C GLY A 177 -48.78 -16.74 13.91
N ILE A 178 -49.50 -17.67 13.26
CA ILE A 178 -50.78 -17.54 12.55
C ILE A 178 -50.65 -16.93 11.15
N ILE A 179 -50.51 -17.80 10.15
CA ILE A 179 -51.05 -17.52 8.81
C ILE A 179 -52.27 -18.42 8.64
N ALA A 180 -53.43 -17.77 8.57
CA ALA A 180 -54.73 -18.38 8.45
C ALA A 180 -54.87 -19.16 7.13
N SER A 181 -55.33 -20.40 7.25
CA SER A 181 -55.79 -21.25 6.15
C SER A 181 -57.01 -20.63 5.46
N LEU A 182 -56.90 -20.31 4.17
CA LEU A 182 -58.07 -20.14 3.30
C LEU A 182 -57.87 -20.97 2.01
N ILE A 183 -58.30 -22.22 2.10
CA ILE A 183 -58.65 -23.05 0.94
C ILE A 183 -60.14 -22.85 0.68
N ARG A 184 -60.49 -22.53 -0.57
CA ARG A 184 -61.44 -23.30 -1.41
C ARG A 184 -62.08 -22.38 -2.46
N ARG A 185 -61.97 -22.75 -3.74
CA ARG A 185 -63.12 -22.79 -4.67
C ARG A 185 -62.93 -23.90 -5.69
N LYS A 186 -63.85 -24.85 -5.67
CA LYS A 186 -64.53 -25.37 -6.86
C LYS A 186 -66.03 -25.18 -6.59
#